data_AF-A0A929BM36-F1
#
_entry.id   AF-A0A929BM36-F1
#
_cell.length_a   1.000
_cell.length_b   1.000
_cell.length_c   1.000
_cell.angle_alpha   90.00
_cell.angle_beta   90.00
_cell.angle_gamma   90.00
#
_symmetry.space_group_name_H-M   'P 1'
#
loop_
_entity.id
_entity.type
_entity.pdbx_description
1 polymer ?
#
loop_
_entity_poly.entity_id
_entity_poly.type
_entity_poly.pdbx_seq_one_letter_code
_entity_poly.pdbx_strand_id
1 'polypeptide(L)'
;RYEINDVIGPDEYHDHVNNNVFTNRLARWNLEAALEVLAWLRLEFPEKAAELKAHLDLTQERLAHWTDVIGCLYVAHDPETGLMEQFEGFFDLVDVNLADYESRHHSMQVQLGFEGLQNHQLLKQPDVLMLLYLLRDRYDQETLRVNWDYYTPRTDLTYGSSLGPAIHALLAARLGEPEAAYGHFMHAAWTDLQDVRGNAADGIHAALAGGLWQAVVFGFAGLRLSGEGYTVTPQLPARWKHLSFSFLHQGEKIDLVLPRHHSTASIDEH
;
A
#
# COMPACT_ATOMS: atom_id res chain seq x y z
N ARG A 1 -22.67 -2.08 14.54
CA ARG A 1 -21.30 -1.89 13.99
C ARG A 1 -20.50 -3.14 14.27
N TYR A 2 -19.58 -3.51 13.38
CA TYR A 2 -18.61 -4.59 13.57
C TYR A 2 -17.23 -3.99 13.79
N GLU A 3 -16.36 -4.73 14.48
CA GLU A 3 -15.01 -4.31 14.85
C GLU A 3 -14.07 -5.51 14.68
N ILE A 4 -12.79 -5.23 14.46
CA ILE A 4 -11.72 -6.23 14.51
C ILE A 4 -10.71 -5.70 15.53
N ASN A 5 -10.68 -6.37 16.67
CA ASN A 5 -9.97 -5.93 17.88
C ASN A 5 -8.82 -6.89 18.18
N ASP A 6 -7.86 -6.42 18.98
CA ASP A 6 -6.70 -7.20 19.40
C ASP A 6 -5.85 -7.72 18.22
N VAL A 7 -5.46 -6.80 17.33
CA VAL A 7 -4.71 -7.11 16.11
C VAL A 7 -3.36 -6.39 16.05
N ILE A 8 -2.55 -6.79 15.08
CA ILE A 8 -1.34 -6.11 14.64
C ILE A 8 -1.54 -5.75 13.16
N GLY A 9 -1.39 -4.47 12.81
CA GLY A 9 -1.42 -4.01 11.43
C GLY A 9 -0.11 -4.29 10.68
N PRO A 10 0.06 -3.76 9.45
CA PRO A 10 1.37 -3.72 8.82
C PRO A 10 2.44 -3.07 9.70
N ASP A 11 2.10 -2.04 10.48
CA ASP A 11 3.02 -1.46 11.44
C ASP A 11 3.14 -2.34 12.71
N GLU A 12 4.24 -3.07 12.81
CA GLU A 12 4.50 -3.99 13.93
C GLU A 12 5.04 -3.30 15.21
N TYR A 13 5.17 -1.96 15.22
CA TYR A 13 5.50 -1.24 16.46
C TYR A 13 4.32 -1.14 17.43
N HIS A 14 3.09 -1.33 16.92
CA HIS A 14 1.88 -1.29 17.71
C HIS A 14 1.19 -2.65 17.67
N ASP A 15 1.10 -3.31 18.82
CA ASP A 15 0.36 -4.56 18.99
C ASP A 15 -0.87 -4.40 19.87
N HIS A 16 -1.72 -5.42 19.87
CA HIS A 16 -2.97 -5.43 20.64
C HIS A 16 -3.87 -4.21 20.36
N VAL A 17 -3.81 -3.68 19.13
CA VAL A 17 -4.59 -2.49 18.74
C VAL A 17 -5.98 -2.89 18.27
N ASN A 18 -6.91 -1.94 18.37
CA ASN A 18 -8.28 -2.12 17.91
C ASN A 18 -8.51 -1.37 16.61
N ASN A 19 -9.26 -1.98 15.71
CA ASN A 19 -9.77 -1.33 14.51
C ASN A 19 -8.70 -0.71 13.59
N ASN A 20 -7.58 -1.42 13.41
CA ASN A 20 -6.55 -1.00 12.46
C ASN A 20 -7.16 -0.78 11.07
N VAL A 21 -7.01 0.42 10.50
CA VAL A 21 -7.73 0.83 9.30
C VAL A 21 -7.33 0.01 8.09
N PHE A 22 -6.05 -0.37 7.97
CA PHE A 22 -5.59 -1.30 6.94
C PHE A 22 -6.33 -2.63 7.04
N THR A 23 -6.34 -3.24 8.23
CA THR A 23 -6.97 -4.53 8.50
C THR A 23 -8.46 -4.50 8.21
N ASN A 24 -9.19 -3.51 8.75
CA ASN A 24 -10.64 -3.41 8.57
C ASN A 24 -11.00 -3.16 7.10
N ARG A 25 -10.25 -2.31 6.39
CA ARG A 25 -10.52 -2.02 4.97
C ARG A 25 -10.20 -3.20 4.06
N LEU A 26 -9.12 -3.93 4.30
CA LEU A 26 -8.81 -5.14 3.54
C LEU A 26 -9.78 -6.29 3.85
N ALA A 27 -10.23 -6.43 5.09
CA ALA A 27 -11.27 -7.40 5.45
C ALA A 27 -12.59 -7.08 4.74
N ARG A 28 -12.99 -5.80 4.71
CA ARG A 28 -14.17 -5.36 3.94
C ARG A 28 -14.00 -5.63 2.45
N TRP A 29 -12.88 -5.23 1.87
CA TRP A 29 -12.58 -5.45 0.45
C TRP A 29 -12.62 -6.93 0.07
N ASN A 30 -12.13 -7.81 0.94
CA ASN A 30 -12.18 -9.25 0.73
C ASN A 30 -13.63 -9.78 0.66
N LEU A 31 -14.50 -9.33 1.56
CA LEU A 31 -15.92 -9.69 1.53
C LEU A 31 -16.63 -9.14 0.28
N GLU A 32 -16.35 -7.88 -0.09
CA GLU A 32 -16.84 -7.24 -1.32
C GLU A 32 -16.42 -8.05 -2.55
N ALA A 33 -15.13 -8.36 -2.68
CA ALA A 33 -14.58 -9.15 -3.77
C ALA A 33 -15.18 -10.56 -3.84
N ALA A 34 -15.41 -11.22 -2.69
CA ALA A 34 -16.04 -12.53 -2.66
C ALA A 34 -17.49 -12.48 -3.21
N LEU A 35 -18.25 -11.44 -2.89
CA LEU A 35 -19.60 -11.23 -3.42
C LEU A 35 -19.58 -10.89 -4.92
N GLU A 36 -18.66 -10.03 -5.35
CA GLU A 36 -18.46 -9.68 -6.77
C GLU A 36 -18.09 -10.91 -7.60
N VAL A 37 -17.13 -11.72 -7.15
CA VAL A 37 -16.72 -12.97 -7.82
C VAL A 37 -17.86 -13.98 -7.86
N LEU A 38 -18.62 -14.13 -6.78
CA LEU A 38 -19.78 -15.03 -6.77
C LEU A 38 -20.87 -14.55 -7.73
N ALA A 39 -21.10 -13.25 -7.85
CA ALA A 39 -22.04 -12.68 -8.80
C ALA A 39 -21.59 -12.93 -10.25
N TRP A 40 -20.31 -12.69 -10.55
CA TRP A 40 -19.72 -12.99 -11.85
C TRP A 40 -19.80 -14.49 -12.20
N LEU A 41 -19.47 -15.38 -11.27
CA LEU A 41 -19.60 -16.84 -11.48
C LEU A 41 -21.04 -17.26 -11.76
N ARG A 42 -22.04 -16.66 -11.10
CA ARG A 42 -23.45 -16.97 -11.35
C ARG A 42 -23.89 -16.59 -12.77
N LEU A 43 -23.31 -15.52 -13.32
CA LEU A 43 -23.60 -15.04 -14.67
C LEU A 43 -22.89 -15.89 -15.73
N GLU A 44 -21.57 -16.06 -15.58
CA GLU A 44 -20.72 -16.67 -16.61
C GLU A 44 -20.58 -18.20 -16.50
N PHE A 45 -20.64 -18.75 -15.27
CA PHE A 45 -20.38 -20.16 -14.98
C PHE A 45 -21.38 -20.73 -13.94
N PRO A 46 -22.69 -20.75 -14.25
CA PRO A 46 -23.74 -21.06 -13.26
C PRO A 46 -23.59 -22.43 -12.60
N GLU A 47 -23.13 -23.45 -13.34
CA GLU A 47 -22.87 -24.79 -12.79
C GLU A 47 -21.75 -24.76 -11.74
N LYS A 48 -20.65 -24.05 -12.05
CA LYS A 48 -19.53 -23.90 -11.12
C LYS A 48 -19.91 -23.07 -9.90
N ALA A 49 -20.73 -22.04 -10.08
CA ALA A 49 -21.27 -21.24 -9.00
C ALA A 49 -22.12 -22.08 -8.04
N ALA A 50 -22.99 -22.96 -8.58
CA ALA A 50 -23.82 -23.87 -7.78
C ALA A 50 -22.97 -24.91 -7.03
N GLU A 51 -21.98 -25.50 -7.71
CA GLU A 51 -21.01 -26.42 -7.12
C GLU A 51 -20.26 -25.79 -5.94
N LEU A 52 -19.64 -24.61 -6.16
CA LEU A 52 -18.88 -23.90 -5.13
C LEU A 52 -19.79 -23.43 -3.98
N LYS A 53 -21.00 -22.95 -4.28
CA LYS A 53 -21.98 -22.55 -3.26
C LYS A 53 -22.30 -23.71 -2.33
N ALA A 54 -22.48 -24.92 -2.86
CA ALA A 54 -22.73 -26.12 -2.06
C ALA A 54 -21.47 -26.58 -1.30
N HIS A 55 -20.31 -26.60 -1.95
CA HIS A 55 -19.06 -27.07 -1.36
C HIS A 55 -18.55 -26.18 -0.23
N LEU A 56 -18.71 -24.86 -0.37
CA LEU A 56 -18.23 -23.86 0.60
C LEU A 56 -19.32 -23.43 1.61
N ASP A 57 -20.50 -24.06 1.57
CA ASP A 57 -21.64 -23.74 2.43
C ASP A 57 -22.00 -22.23 2.42
N LEU A 58 -22.17 -21.69 1.21
CA LEU A 58 -22.52 -20.27 0.99
C LEU A 58 -24.04 -20.10 1.00
N THR A 59 -24.63 -20.26 2.19
CA THR A 59 -26.06 -20.07 2.42
C THR A 59 -26.48 -18.62 2.19
N GLN A 60 -27.78 -18.40 1.94
CA GLN A 60 -28.31 -17.04 1.78
C GLN A 60 -28.12 -16.20 3.06
N GLU A 61 -28.24 -16.82 4.23
CA GLU A 61 -28.01 -16.19 5.53
C GLU A 61 -26.56 -15.73 5.69
N ARG A 62 -25.60 -16.58 5.31
CA ARG A 62 -24.17 -16.24 5.38
C ARG A 62 -23.80 -15.07 4.46
N LEU A 63 -24.31 -15.07 3.24
CA LEU A 63 -24.10 -13.98 2.28
C LEU A 63 -24.77 -12.67 2.73
N ALA A 64 -25.96 -12.77 3.33
CA ALA A 64 -26.64 -11.61 3.92
C ALA A 64 -25.84 -11.04 5.10
N HIS A 65 -25.29 -11.90 5.96
CA HIS A 65 -24.44 -11.48 7.06
C HIS A 65 -23.15 -10.81 6.57
N TRP A 66 -22.50 -11.32 5.51
CA TRP A 66 -21.34 -10.65 4.91
C TRP A 66 -21.68 -9.25 4.40
N THR A 67 -22.84 -9.09 3.76
CA THR A 67 -23.34 -7.79 3.30
C THR A 67 -23.55 -6.83 4.47
N ASP A 68 -24.13 -7.32 5.57
CA ASP A 68 -24.31 -6.52 6.80
C ASP A 68 -22.96 -6.13 7.41
N VAL A 69 -21.98 -7.04 7.48
CA VAL A 69 -20.61 -6.75 7.93
C VAL A 69 -19.95 -5.69 7.05
N ILE A 70 -20.05 -5.81 5.72
CA ILE A 70 -19.50 -4.81 4.79
C ILE A 70 -20.05 -3.40 5.10
N GLY A 71 -21.36 -3.28 5.31
CA GLY A 71 -22.03 -2.02 5.60
C GLY A 71 -21.76 -1.47 7.00
N CYS A 72 -21.47 -2.34 7.96
CA CYS A 72 -21.40 -1.99 9.39
C CYS A 72 -20.01 -2.09 10.02
N LEU A 73 -18.98 -2.58 9.33
CA LEU A 73 -17.61 -2.67 9.85
C LEU A 73 -17.04 -1.27 10.08
N TYR A 74 -16.48 -1.01 11.25
CA TYR A 74 -15.92 0.29 11.59
C TYR A 74 -14.65 0.59 10.78
N VAL A 75 -14.49 1.85 10.38
CA VAL A 75 -13.31 2.36 9.66
C VAL A 75 -13.02 3.73 10.24
N ALA A 76 -11.85 3.90 10.85
CA ALA A 76 -11.44 5.15 11.45
C ALA A 76 -11.00 6.14 10.35
N HIS A 77 -11.89 7.08 10.03
CA HIS A 77 -11.67 8.13 9.04
C HIS A 77 -12.37 9.40 9.49
N ASP A 78 -11.59 10.48 9.60
CA ASP A 78 -12.11 11.81 9.90
C ASP A 78 -12.55 12.50 8.60
N PRO A 79 -13.85 12.74 8.39
CA PRO A 79 -14.36 13.37 7.17
C PRO A 79 -14.03 14.87 7.07
N GLU A 80 -13.65 15.54 8.16
CA GLU A 80 -13.30 16.97 8.13
C GLU A 80 -11.86 17.17 7.66
N THR A 81 -10.93 16.35 8.16
CA THR A 81 -9.52 16.44 7.78
C THR A 81 -9.14 15.53 6.61
N GLY A 82 -9.88 14.46 6.36
CA GLY A 82 -9.53 13.40 5.40
C GLY A 82 -8.50 12.39 5.91
N LEU A 83 -8.08 12.51 7.18
CA LEU A 83 -7.14 11.59 7.80
C LEU A 83 -7.81 10.26 8.14
N MET A 84 -7.13 9.17 7.82
CA MET A 84 -7.45 7.85 8.35
C MET A 84 -6.63 7.64 9.61
N GLU A 85 -7.27 7.28 10.72
CA GLU A 85 -6.56 6.93 11.94
C GLU A 85 -6.02 5.50 11.80
N GLN A 86 -4.73 5.28 12.05
CA GLN A 86 -4.08 3.98 11.82
C GLN A 86 -4.78 2.85 12.59
N PHE A 87 -5.17 3.11 13.83
CA PHE A 87 -6.00 2.28 14.69
C PHE A 87 -6.67 3.19 15.73
N GLU A 88 -7.71 2.70 16.40
CA GLU A 88 -8.47 3.51 17.36
C GLU A 88 -7.57 4.01 18.52
N GLY A 89 -7.46 5.33 18.66
CA GLY A 89 -6.64 5.99 19.68
C GLY A 89 -5.22 6.32 19.25
N PHE A 90 -4.82 6.06 18.00
CA PHE A 90 -3.49 6.39 17.49
C PHE A 90 -3.19 7.89 17.58
N PHE A 91 -4.19 8.75 17.32
CA PHE A 91 -3.98 10.20 17.36
C PHE A 91 -3.78 10.75 18.78
N ASP A 92 -4.15 9.98 19.81
CA ASP A 92 -3.94 10.35 21.21
C ASP A 92 -2.53 9.98 21.73
N LEU A 93 -1.75 9.23 20.94
CA LEU A 93 -0.37 8.88 21.28
C LEU A 93 0.57 10.09 21.20
N VAL A 94 1.76 9.96 21.79
CA VAL A 94 2.79 11.00 21.76
C VAL A 94 3.19 11.28 20.31
N ASP A 95 2.97 12.53 19.89
CA ASP A 95 3.35 12.98 18.56
C ASP A 95 4.87 12.93 18.36
N VAL A 96 5.31 12.51 17.18
CA VAL A 96 6.73 12.37 16.84
C VAL A 96 7.01 12.92 15.46
N ASN A 97 8.10 13.65 15.36
CA ASN A 97 8.78 13.92 14.10
C ASN A 97 10.07 13.07 14.04
N LEU A 98 10.10 12.05 13.17
CA LEU A 98 11.25 11.14 13.12
C LEU A 98 12.54 11.85 12.72
N ALA A 99 12.46 12.98 12.02
CA ALA A 99 13.61 13.80 11.66
C ALA A 99 14.44 14.24 12.89
N ASP A 100 13.81 14.38 14.05
CA ASP A 100 14.47 14.75 15.31
C ASP A 100 15.38 13.62 15.85
N TYR A 101 15.23 12.40 15.32
CA TYR A 101 15.98 11.21 15.70
C TYR A 101 17.00 10.76 14.63
N GLU A 102 17.08 11.40 13.46
CA GLU A 102 17.86 10.92 12.30
C GLU A 102 19.37 10.85 12.51
N SER A 103 19.94 11.48 13.55
CA SER A 103 21.34 11.26 13.93
C SER A 103 21.60 9.90 14.59
N ARG A 104 20.61 9.00 14.63
CA ARG A 104 20.70 7.68 15.24
C ARG A 104 21.46 6.67 14.39
N HIS A 105 22.05 5.71 15.10
CA HIS A 105 22.75 4.56 14.49
C HIS A 105 21.98 3.24 14.69
N HIS A 106 20.79 3.28 15.28
CA HIS A 106 19.98 2.11 15.62
C HIS A 106 18.49 2.36 15.35
N SER A 107 17.70 1.29 15.27
CA SER A 107 16.25 1.37 15.08
C SER A 107 15.54 2.08 16.24
N MET A 108 14.35 2.64 15.98
CA MET A 108 13.54 3.25 17.05
C MET A 108 13.16 2.25 18.13
N GLN A 109 13.03 0.97 17.77
CA GLN A 109 12.83 -0.13 18.72
C GLN A 109 13.98 -0.27 19.73
N VAL A 110 15.23 -0.09 19.29
CA VAL A 110 16.39 -0.12 20.20
C VAL A 110 16.40 1.11 21.11
N GLN A 111 15.96 2.27 20.59
CA GLN A 111 16.01 3.54 21.34
C GLN A 111 14.90 3.67 22.39
N LEU A 112 13.67 3.31 22.03
CA LEU A 112 12.50 3.54 22.87
C LEU A 112 12.03 2.26 23.58
N GLY A 113 12.50 1.09 23.15
CA GLY A 113 11.94 -0.19 23.58
C GLY A 113 10.50 -0.37 23.12
N PHE A 114 9.90 -1.49 23.49
CA PHE A 114 8.56 -1.85 23.03
C PHE A 114 7.47 -0.95 23.62
N GLU A 115 7.50 -0.75 24.93
CA GLU A 115 6.55 0.14 25.62
C GLU A 115 6.66 1.58 25.13
N GLY A 116 7.87 2.06 24.83
CA GLY A 116 8.06 3.37 24.23
C GLY A 116 7.39 3.45 22.86
N LEU A 117 7.68 2.52 21.96
CA LEU A 117 7.08 2.51 20.62
C LEU A 117 5.56 2.53 20.63
N GLN A 118 4.92 1.71 21.46
CA GLN A 118 3.44 1.65 21.53
C GLN A 118 2.77 2.96 21.96
N ASN A 119 3.50 3.84 22.64
CA ASN A 119 2.99 5.11 23.15
C ASN A 119 3.30 6.30 22.22
N HIS A 120 3.96 6.08 21.08
CA HIS A 120 4.38 7.14 20.17
C HIS A 120 3.81 6.91 18.77
N GLN A 121 3.55 8.00 18.05
CA GLN A 121 3.11 7.95 16.66
C GLN A 121 4.27 7.62 15.69
N LEU A 122 4.97 6.51 15.94
CA LEU A 122 6.12 6.04 15.16
C LEU A 122 5.78 4.73 14.48
N LEU A 123 5.97 4.68 13.16
CA LEU A 123 5.66 3.51 12.35
C LEU A 123 6.95 2.79 11.96
N LYS A 124 6.94 1.45 12.05
CA LYS A 124 7.99 0.60 11.48
C LYS A 124 7.98 0.64 9.95
N GLN A 125 6.79 0.71 9.36
CA GLN A 125 6.57 0.60 7.92
C GLN A 125 5.19 1.18 7.54
N PRO A 126 4.94 1.44 6.23
CA PRO A 126 3.65 1.90 5.76
C PRO A 126 2.47 1.03 6.23
N ASP A 127 1.49 1.64 6.89
CA ASP A 127 0.22 1.00 7.30
C ASP A 127 -0.95 1.63 6.52
N VAL A 128 -1.37 2.85 6.90
CA VAL A 128 -2.36 3.63 6.13
C VAL A 128 -1.89 3.88 4.70
N LEU A 129 -0.61 4.20 4.53
CA LEU A 129 -0.02 4.39 3.20
C LEU A 129 0.00 3.09 2.38
N MET A 130 0.13 1.92 3.02
CA MET A 130 0.02 0.63 2.34
C MET A 130 -1.42 0.38 1.87
N LEU A 131 -2.42 0.71 2.69
CA LEU A 131 -3.83 0.65 2.30
C LEU A 131 -4.09 1.51 1.05
N LEU A 132 -3.61 2.75 1.05
CA LEU A 132 -3.79 3.69 -0.06
C LEU A 132 -3.04 3.28 -1.33
N TYR A 133 -1.99 2.46 -1.21
CA TYR A 133 -1.32 1.81 -2.34
C TYR A 133 -2.14 0.63 -2.89
N LEU A 134 -2.52 -0.31 -2.04
CA LEU A 134 -3.19 -1.54 -2.45
C LEU A 134 -4.59 -1.26 -3.03
N LEU A 135 -5.34 -0.36 -2.39
CA LEU A 135 -6.68 0.05 -2.82
C LEU A 135 -6.66 1.41 -3.54
N ARG A 136 -5.59 1.70 -4.27
CA ARG A 136 -5.37 2.98 -4.99
C ARG A 136 -6.44 3.40 -5.99
N ASP A 137 -7.33 2.51 -6.40
CA ASP A 137 -8.46 2.81 -7.29
C ASP A 137 -9.72 3.22 -6.51
N ARG A 138 -9.70 3.07 -5.18
CA ARG A 138 -10.80 3.42 -4.27
C ARG A 138 -10.60 4.77 -3.57
N TYR A 139 -9.45 5.42 -3.76
CA TYR A 139 -9.08 6.66 -3.08
C TYR A 139 -8.50 7.66 -4.07
N ASP A 140 -8.93 8.92 -3.94
CA ASP A 140 -8.44 10.03 -4.74
C ASP A 140 -7.05 10.50 -4.30
N GLN A 141 -6.50 11.45 -5.08
CA GLN A 141 -5.15 11.98 -4.84
C GLN A 141 -5.11 12.89 -3.60
N GLU A 142 -6.21 13.55 -3.25
CA GLU A 142 -6.31 14.42 -2.07
C GLU A 142 -6.25 13.61 -0.77
N THR A 143 -7.01 12.51 -0.70
CA THR A 143 -6.93 11.54 0.39
C THR A 143 -5.51 11.01 0.55
N LEU A 144 -4.84 10.67 -0.57
CA LEU A 144 -3.45 10.25 -0.53
C LEU A 144 -2.54 11.35 0.00
N ARG A 145 -2.70 12.60 -0.46
CA ARG A 145 -1.88 13.74 -0.03
C ARG A 145 -1.98 13.97 1.48
N VAL A 146 -3.19 14.06 2.01
CA VAL A 146 -3.42 14.32 3.44
C VAL A 146 -2.77 13.24 4.31
N ASN A 147 -2.97 11.97 3.96
CA ASN A 147 -2.40 10.86 4.73
C ASN A 147 -0.88 10.73 4.51
N TRP A 148 -0.35 11.05 3.32
CA TRP A 148 1.09 11.11 3.05
C TRP A 148 1.78 12.13 3.95
N ASP A 149 1.29 13.37 3.96
CA ASP A 149 1.87 14.46 4.73
C ASP A 149 1.86 14.14 6.26
N TYR A 150 0.88 13.35 6.71
CA TYR A 150 0.80 12.88 8.10
C TYR A 150 1.72 11.69 8.41
N TYR A 151 1.67 10.62 7.63
CA TYR A 151 2.32 9.35 7.99
C TYR A 151 3.79 9.24 7.53
N THR A 152 4.18 9.94 6.46
CA THR A 152 5.57 9.87 5.97
C THR A 152 6.60 10.40 6.98
N PRO A 153 6.40 11.55 7.67
CA PRO A 153 7.33 12.02 8.70
C PRO A 153 7.43 11.12 9.94
N ARG A 154 6.50 10.19 10.09
CA ARG A 154 6.36 9.26 11.23
C ARG A 154 6.87 7.85 10.93
N THR A 155 7.26 7.55 9.68
CA THR A 155 7.65 6.20 9.27
C THR A 155 9.17 5.99 9.25
N ASP A 156 9.66 4.97 9.96
CA ASP A 156 11.07 4.58 9.99
C ASP A 156 11.51 3.90 8.68
N LEU A 157 11.95 4.71 7.71
CA LEU A 157 12.44 4.23 6.42
C LEU A 157 13.88 3.71 6.47
N THR A 158 14.68 4.13 7.45
CA THR A 158 16.11 3.83 7.54
C THR A 158 16.35 2.48 8.20
N TYR A 159 15.73 2.24 9.36
CA TYR A 159 15.94 1.07 10.20
C TYR A 159 14.66 0.28 10.49
N GLY A 160 13.50 0.76 10.04
CA GLY A 160 12.23 0.03 10.10
C GLY A 160 12.20 -1.12 9.09
N SER A 161 11.13 -1.30 8.34
CA SER A 161 11.08 -2.38 7.35
C SER A 161 11.78 -2.04 6.04
N SER A 162 12.46 -3.02 5.44
CA SER A 162 13.12 -2.88 4.13
C SER A 162 12.13 -2.55 3.01
N LEU A 163 10.84 -2.91 3.15
CA LEU A 163 9.81 -2.62 2.15
C LEU A 163 9.41 -1.14 2.12
N GLY A 164 9.54 -0.44 3.25
CA GLY A 164 9.02 0.92 3.44
C GLY A 164 9.47 1.93 2.38
N PRO A 165 10.78 2.05 2.09
CA PRO A 165 11.29 3.00 1.10
C PRO A 165 10.76 2.75 -0.32
N ALA A 166 10.56 1.49 -0.73
CA ALA A 166 10.04 1.18 -2.06
C ALA A 166 8.57 1.63 -2.23
N ILE A 167 7.75 1.45 -1.19
CA ILE A 167 6.36 1.93 -1.19
C ILE A 167 6.32 3.46 -1.18
N HIS A 168 7.20 4.11 -0.40
CA HIS A 168 7.32 5.57 -0.40
C HIS A 168 7.74 6.12 -1.77
N ALA A 169 8.66 5.44 -2.46
CA ALA A 169 9.03 5.81 -3.82
C ALA A 169 7.83 5.79 -4.78
N LEU A 170 7.03 4.73 -4.70
CA LEU A 170 5.83 4.57 -5.51
C LEU A 170 4.80 5.68 -5.25
N LEU A 171 4.49 5.93 -3.97
CA LEU A 171 3.47 6.90 -3.57
C LEU A 171 3.90 8.35 -3.85
N ALA A 172 5.17 8.70 -3.62
CA ALA A 172 5.71 10.00 -4.00
C ALA A 172 5.62 10.24 -5.52
N ALA A 173 5.91 9.22 -6.34
CA ALA A 173 5.74 9.32 -7.79
C ALA A 173 4.27 9.57 -8.14
N ARG A 174 3.34 8.82 -7.54
CA ARG A 174 1.89 9.02 -7.73
C ARG A 174 1.40 10.40 -7.29
N LEU A 175 2.05 11.01 -6.30
CA LEU A 175 1.77 12.38 -5.85
C LEU A 175 2.35 13.47 -6.77
N GLY A 176 3.04 13.09 -7.85
CA GLY A 176 3.68 14.03 -8.76
C GLY A 176 5.00 14.57 -8.24
N GLU A 177 5.67 13.83 -7.34
CA GLU A 177 6.96 14.22 -6.73
C GLU A 177 8.10 13.29 -7.17
N PRO A 178 8.49 13.32 -8.46
CA PRO A 178 9.42 12.34 -9.02
C PRO A 178 10.83 12.40 -8.41
N GLU A 179 11.28 13.55 -7.89
CA GLU A 179 12.59 13.67 -7.24
C GLU A 179 12.59 13.07 -5.83
N ALA A 180 11.53 13.31 -5.04
CA ALA A 180 11.36 12.67 -3.74
C ALA A 180 11.22 11.15 -3.90
N ALA A 181 10.42 10.72 -4.89
CA ALA A 181 10.29 9.33 -5.29
C ALA A 181 11.64 8.69 -5.62
N TYR A 182 12.49 9.38 -6.38
CA TYR A 182 13.82 8.90 -6.72
C TYR A 182 14.73 8.76 -5.49
N GLY A 183 14.66 9.69 -4.54
CA GLY A 183 15.38 9.58 -3.27
C GLY A 183 15.01 8.30 -2.51
N HIS A 184 13.71 8.05 -2.32
CA HIS A 184 13.21 6.83 -1.67
C HIS A 184 13.54 5.57 -2.47
N PHE A 185 13.42 5.61 -3.80
CA PHE A 185 13.72 4.48 -4.68
C PHE A 185 15.17 4.04 -4.52
N MET A 186 16.08 5.01 -4.55
CA MET A 186 17.48 4.68 -4.44
C MET A 186 17.85 4.23 -3.03
N HIS A 187 17.28 4.86 -1.98
CA HIS A 187 17.41 4.34 -0.60
C HIS A 187 17.03 2.86 -0.52
N ALA A 188 15.89 2.48 -1.10
CA ALA A 188 15.49 1.09 -1.27
C ALA A 188 16.57 0.29 -2.03
N ALA A 189 17.00 0.74 -3.21
CA ALA A 189 17.93 0.02 -4.09
C ALA A 189 19.31 -0.25 -3.46
N TRP A 190 19.76 0.64 -2.56
CA TRP A 190 21.05 0.48 -1.89
C TRP A 190 21.01 -0.46 -0.68
N THR A 191 19.83 -0.84 -0.18
CA THR A 191 19.69 -1.63 1.06
C THR A 191 20.60 -2.86 1.08
N ASP A 192 20.49 -3.74 0.07
CA ASP A 192 21.32 -4.95 -0.04
C ASP A 192 22.70 -4.64 -0.63
N LEU A 193 22.78 -3.75 -1.62
CA LEU A 193 24.02 -3.46 -2.35
C LEU A 193 25.08 -2.72 -1.53
N GLN A 194 24.67 -2.02 -0.48
CA GLN A 194 25.54 -1.27 0.44
C GLN A 194 25.40 -1.75 1.88
N ASP A 195 24.65 -2.83 2.12
CA ASP A 195 24.36 -3.39 3.45
C ASP A 195 23.95 -2.30 4.46
N VAL A 196 23.04 -1.40 4.05
CA VAL A 196 22.64 -0.21 4.83
C VAL A 196 22.09 -0.60 6.21
N ARG A 197 21.53 -1.80 6.31
CA ARG A 197 20.91 -2.36 7.52
C ARG A 197 21.82 -3.31 8.30
N GLY A 198 23.01 -3.63 7.78
CA GLY A 198 23.99 -4.52 8.42
C GLY A 198 23.57 -5.99 8.49
N ASN A 199 22.59 -6.41 7.68
CA ASN A 199 21.98 -7.74 7.70
C ASN A 199 21.83 -8.36 6.30
N ALA A 200 22.48 -7.82 5.26
CA ALA A 200 22.45 -8.41 3.92
C ALA A 200 23.05 -9.83 3.89
N ALA A 201 23.93 -10.16 4.85
CA ALA A 201 24.48 -11.50 5.03
C ALA A 201 23.44 -12.54 5.46
N ASP A 202 22.31 -12.13 6.05
CA ASP A 202 21.22 -13.02 6.46
C ASP A 202 20.35 -13.46 5.27
N GLY A 203 20.46 -12.76 4.14
CA GLY A 203 19.77 -13.04 2.90
C GLY A 203 19.30 -11.77 2.19
N ILE A 204 19.00 -11.89 0.89
CA ILE A 204 18.45 -10.79 0.11
C ILE A 204 17.07 -10.37 0.64
N HIS A 205 16.80 -9.07 0.69
CA HIS A 205 15.47 -8.57 1.03
C HIS A 205 14.51 -8.74 -0.16
N ALA A 206 13.98 -9.95 -0.34
CA ALA A 206 13.17 -10.33 -1.50
C ALA A 206 11.92 -9.45 -1.69
N ALA A 207 11.23 -9.08 -0.61
CA ALA A 207 10.07 -8.18 -0.66
C ALA A 207 10.45 -6.79 -1.20
N LEU A 208 11.61 -6.26 -0.79
CA LEU A 208 12.16 -5.01 -1.29
C LEU A 208 12.51 -5.11 -2.79
N ALA A 209 13.10 -6.22 -3.24
CA ALA A 209 13.41 -6.42 -4.66
C ALA A 209 12.14 -6.36 -5.54
N GLY A 210 11.05 -7.00 -5.09
CA GLY A 210 9.73 -6.86 -5.72
C GLY A 210 9.15 -5.46 -5.61
N GLY A 211 9.36 -4.77 -4.48
CA GLY A 211 8.96 -3.39 -4.26
C GLY A 211 9.64 -2.40 -5.21
N LEU A 212 10.93 -2.59 -5.51
CA LEU A 212 11.68 -1.76 -6.46
C LEU A 212 11.08 -1.85 -7.87
N TRP A 213 10.76 -3.07 -8.32
CA TRP A 213 10.08 -3.26 -9.61
C TRP A 213 8.72 -2.56 -9.63
N GLN A 214 7.93 -2.70 -8.56
CA GLN A 214 6.63 -2.02 -8.42
C GLN A 214 6.77 -0.50 -8.42
N ALA A 215 7.78 0.06 -7.74
CA ALA A 215 8.03 1.50 -7.74
C ALA A 215 8.34 2.01 -9.15
N VAL A 216 9.10 1.26 -9.96
CA VAL A 216 9.34 1.59 -11.37
C VAL A 216 8.07 1.54 -12.21
N VAL A 217 7.33 0.43 -12.14
CA VAL A 217 6.21 0.15 -13.06
C VAL A 217 4.91 0.86 -12.63
N PHE A 218 4.53 0.76 -11.37
CA PHE A 218 3.29 1.34 -10.85
C PHE A 218 3.47 2.75 -10.26
N GLY A 219 4.71 3.14 -9.93
CA GLY A 219 5.06 4.49 -9.48
C GLY A 219 5.52 5.38 -10.64
N PHE A 220 6.78 5.26 -11.03
CA PHE A 220 7.40 6.14 -12.03
C PHE A 220 6.76 6.05 -13.42
N ALA A 221 6.40 4.87 -13.92
CA ALA A 221 5.64 4.75 -15.16
C ALA A 221 4.15 5.07 -14.99
N GLY A 222 3.63 4.98 -13.76
CA GLY A 222 2.23 5.17 -13.44
C GLY A 222 1.31 4.18 -14.17
N LEU A 223 1.77 2.94 -14.40
CA LEU A 223 0.95 1.92 -15.07
C LEU A 223 -0.29 1.58 -14.23
N ARG A 224 -1.47 1.64 -14.85
CA ARG A 224 -2.71 1.08 -14.30
C ARG A 224 -3.33 0.11 -15.29
N LEU A 225 -3.87 -0.98 -14.76
CA LEU A 225 -4.57 -2.01 -15.51
C LEU A 225 -6.06 -1.95 -15.16
N SER A 226 -6.90 -2.18 -16.16
CA SER A 226 -8.35 -2.26 -16.05
C SER A 226 -8.87 -3.38 -16.94
N GLY A 227 -10.18 -3.67 -16.86
CA GLY A 227 -10.82 -4.59 -17.81
C GLY A 227 -10.80 -4.09 -19.27
N GLU A 228 -10.70 -2.79 -19.47
CA GLU A 228 -10.73 -2.14 -20.80
C GLU A 228 -9.32 -1.94 -21.41
N GLY A 229 -8.26 -2.30 -20.68
CA GLY A 229 -6.87 -2.12 -21.12
C GLY A 229 -5.99 -1.50 -20.04
N TYR A 230 -5.01 -0.69 -20.45
CA TYR A 230 -4.04 -0.08 -19.53
C TYR A 230 -3.84 1.42 -19.79
N THR A 231 -3.39 2.14 -18.77
CA THR A 231 -2.99 3.55 -18.87
C THR A 231 -1.63 3.75 -18.24
N VAL A 232 -0.91 4.80 -18.68
CA VAL A 232 0.37 5.22 -18.10
C VAL A 232 0.35 6.71 -17.82
N THR A 233 0.85 7.11 -16.65
CA THR A 233 1.02 8.52 -16.28
C THR A 233 2.46 8.71 -15.79
N PRO A 234 3.43 8.88 -16.69
CA PRO A 234 4.85 8.87 -16.34
C PRO A 234 5.23 10.04 -15.44
N GLN A 235 5.95 9.74 -14.36
CA GLN A 235 6.49 10.68 -13.36
C GLN A 235 7.99 10.44 -13.24
N LEU A 236 8.75 10.68 -14.31
CA LEU A 236 10.17 10.32 -14.37
C LEU A 236 11.04 11.41 -13.71
N PRO A 237 12.03 11.04 -12.88
CA PRO A 237 12.97 12.01 -12.32
C PRO A 237 13.84 12.64 -13.41
N ALA A 238 14.38 13.82 -13.14
CA ALA A 238 15.10 14.64 -14.11
C ALA A 238 16.33 13.94 -14.72
N ARG A 239 16.89 12.99 -13.97
CA ARG A 239 18.07 12.21 -14.38
C ARG A 239 17.73 11.10 -15.38
N TRP A 240 16.47 10.70 -15.52
CA TRP A 240 16.06 9.66 -16.46
C TRP A 240 15.73 10.28 -17.81
N LYS A 241 16.30 9.71 -18.88
CA LYS A 241 16.00 10.13 -20.26
C LYS A 241 14.72 9.48 -20.78
N HIS A 242 14.57 8.19 -20.47
CA HIS A 242 13.39 7.39 -20.74
C HIS A 242 13.34 6.22 -19.75
N LEU A 243 12.18 5.57 -19.67
CA LEU A 243 11.96 4.31 -18.98
C LEU A 243 11.39 3.30 -19.98
N SER A 244 11.93 2.09 -20.02
CA SER A 244 11.40 1.02 -20.88
C SER A 244 11.23 -0.26 -20.11
N PHE A 245 10.10 -0.94 -20.31
CA PHE A 245 9.80 -2.22 -19.68
C PHE A 245 8.74 -2.97 -20.50
N SER A 246 8.57 -4.25 -20.18
CA SER A 246 7.55 -5.10 -20.79
C SER A 246 6.66 -5.70 -19.72
N PHE A 247 5.40 -5.95 -20.05
CA PHE A 247 4.47 -6.70 -19.20
C PHE A 247 3.52 -7.55 -20.06
N LEU A 248 2.89 -8.54 -19.42
CA LEU A 248 1.85 -9.33 -20.03
C LEU A 248 0.49 -8.81 -19.58
N HIS A 249 -0.40 -8.53 -20.53
CA HIS A 249 -1.79 -8.17 -20.25
C HIS A 249 -2.71 -9.05 -21.09
N GLN A 250 -3.61 -9.78 -20.44
CA GLN A 250 -4.55 -10.70 -21.10
C GLN A 250 -3.89 -11.72 -22.07
N GLY A 251 -2.64 -12.11 -21.78
CA GLY A 251 -1.86 -13.06 -22.60
C GLY A 251 -1.00 -12.40 -23.68
N GLU A 252 -1.11 -11.10 -23.88
CA GLU A 252 -0.34 -10.35 -24.88
C GLU A 252 0.86 -9.64 -24.23
N LYS A 253 2.00 -9.66 -24.92
CA LYS A 253 3.21 -8.95 -24.48
C LYS A 253 3.18 -7.52 -24.98
N ILE A 254 3.21 -6.58 -24.05
CA ILE A 254 3.26 -5.15 -24.32
C ILE A 254 4.69 -4.67 -24.01
N ASP A 255 5.28 -3.94 -24.95
CA ASP A 255 6.60 -3.32 -24.82
C ASP A 255 6.43 -1.79 -24.76
N LEU A 256 6.77 -1.17 -23.63
CA LEU A 256 6.61 0.27 -23.43
C LEU A 256 7.96 1.00 -23.41
N VAL A 257 7.98 2.17 -24.05
CA VAL A 257 9.09 3.14 -23.96
C VAL A 257 8.50 4.51 -23.63
N LEU A 258 8.78 5.00 -22.43
CA LEU A 258 8.27 6.24 -21.87
C LEU A 258 9.42 7.28 -21.83
N PRO A 259 9.52 8.20 -22.79
CA PRO A 259 10.47 9.31 -22.71
C PRO A 259 10.04 10.32 -21.64
N ARG A 260 10.98 11.07 -21.08
CA ARG A 260 10.72 12.06 -20.02
C ARG A 260 9.65 13.10 -20.37
N HIS A 261 9.52 13.48 -21.64
CA HIS A 261 8.59 14.53 -22.08
C HIS A 261 7.24 14.00 -22.57
N HIS A 262 6.87 12.75 -22.26
CA HIS A 262 5.58 12.24 -22.66
C HIS A 262 4.47 12.87 -21.81
N SER A 263 3.80 13.88 -22.36
CA SER A 263 2.46 14.27 -21.93
C SER A 263 1.51 13.10 -22.17
N THR A 264 0.67 12.79 -21.18
CA THR A 264 -0.36 11.74 -21.15
C THR A 264 -0.88 11.39 -22.54
N ALA A 265 -0.51 10.21 -23.04
CA ALA A 265 -1.14 9.61 -24.19
C ALA A 265 -2.01 8.46 -23.68
N SER A 266 -3.32 8.62 -23.79
CA SER A 266 -4.21 7.47 -23.88
C SER A 266 -3.79 6.75 -25.15
N ILE A 267 -3.18 5.57 -25.02
CA ILE A 267 -2.98 4.70 -26.18
C ILE A 267 -4.31 3.99 -26.35
N ASP A 268 -5.19 4.55 -27.18
CA ASP A 268 -6.28 3.78 -27.78
C ASP A 268 -5.61 2.76 -28.71
N GLU A 269 -5.55 1.50 -28.28
CA GLU A 269 -5.14 0.41 -29.17
C GLU A 269 -6.34 0.00 -30.04
N HIS A 270 -6.08 -0.06 -31.35
CA HIS A 270 -6.93 -0.64 -32.38
C HIS A 270 -6.90 -2.17 -32.35
#